data_AF-A0A970PER3-F1
#
_entry.id   AF-A0A970PER3-F1
#
_cell.length_a   1.000
_cell.length_b   1.000
_cell.length_c   1.000
_cell.angle_alpha   90.00
_cell.angle_beta   90.00
_cell.angle_gamma   90.00
#
_symmetry.space_group_name_H-M   'P 1'
#
loop_
_entity.id
_entity.type
_entity.pdbx_description
1 polymer ?
#
loop_
_entity_poly.entity_id
_entity_poly.type
_entity_poly.pdbx_seq_one_letter_code
_entity_poly.pdbx_strand_id
1 'polypeptide(L)'
;MRREELVARVLDARARRDRVIRTVCGACENKCCQQMTMMGTQDLRRLMRAMMLSEDFDRQVREGLQQVAANLESDLRAAREVTELLDASFGAAKPQEMAALRQCIAEWADFVAWLRSDFPLDQGEMRRLLMFSAIRSNTLNALAQFPGALGALVNLSSGTGSFQFRGRRIAPPACLFYLEDFGCICDEAKPAKCANFFCAGVPNLLEELRRALGFDDFVLANVKVSSLDQVLAMIVLERELGPEFVEPKLLLGTSPEEIDRIAARMGYAGETVRLRHVERPGLRSASEVEQELKTVPRGTGLIEVYPGIDGNTLYELALALDRIRLRDEHPSFVLAAAELLPTPAAHPLWDDRIMAQPLGVLDLLALKD
;
A
#
# COMPACT_ATOMS: atom_id res chain seq x y z
N MET A 1 -13.51 -5.66 -27.23
CA MET A 1 -14.16 -4.48 -26.59
C MET A 1 -13.36 -3.24 -26.95
N ARG A 2 -13.99 -2.10 -27.30
CA ARG A 2 -13.23 -0.89 -27.68
C ARG A 2 -12.54 -0.27 -26.45
N ARG A 3 -11.40 0.41 -26.64
CA ARG A 3 -10.62 1.04 -25.56
C ARG A 3 -11.45 2.00 -24.70
N GLU A 4 -12.22 2.89 -25.32
CA GLU A 4 -13.10 3.83 -24.61
C GLU A 4 -14.13 3.12 -23.72
N GLU A 5 -14.68 2.01 -24.20
CA GLU A 5 -15.65 1.18 -23.47
C GLU A 5 -14.98 0.49 -22.28
N LEU A 6 -13.76 -0.03 -22.45
CA LEU A 6 -12.96 -0.59 -21.36
C LEU A 6 -12.72 0.47 -20.27
N VAL A 7 -12.25 1.66 -20.66
CA VAL A 7 -11.98 2.76 -19.73
C VAL A 7 -13.23 3.17 -18.98
N ALA A 8 -14.37 3.32 -19.66
CA ALA A 8 -15.64 3.65 -19.02
C ALA A 8 -16.07 2.58 -18.00
N ARG A 9 -15.92 1.30 -18.34
CA ARG A 9 -16.23 0.19 -17.42
C ARG A 9 -15.30 0.15 -16.21
N VAL A 10 -14.00 0.40 -16.40
CA VAL A 10 -13.03 0.52 -15.29
C VAL A 10 -13.48 1.63 -14.34
N LEU A 11 -13.80 2.81 -14.86
CA LEU A 11 -14.24 3.95 -14.03
C LEU A 11 -15.52 3.65 -13.24
N ASP A 12 -16.53 3.04 -13.87
CA ASP A 12 -17.77 2.66 -13.18
C ASP A 12 -17.52 1.61 -12.08
N ALA A 13 -16.78 0.54 -12.39
CA ALA A 13 -16.47 -0.52 -11.45
C ALA A 13 -15.72 0.01 -10.21
N ARG A 14 -14.73 0.89 -10.43
CA ARG A 14 -14.01 1.58 -9.36
C ARG A 14 -14.94 2.44 -8.51
N ALA A 15 -15.78 3.27 -9.14
CA ALA A 15 -16.71 4.12 -8.41
C ALA A 15 -17.69 3.31 -7.54
N ARG A 16 -18.14 2.15 -8.02
CA ARG A 16 -18.94 1.19 -7.24
C ARG A 16 -18.15 0.63 -6.05
N ARG A 17 -16.92 0.15 -6.26
CA ARG A 17 -16.03 -0.34 -5.20
C ARG A 17 -15.81 0.73 -4.11
N ASP A 18 -15.47 1.95 -4.51
CA ASP A 18 -15.12 3.03 -3.58
C ASP A 18 -16.34 3.48 -2.75
N ARG A 19 -17.55 3.45 -3.33
CA ARG A 19 -18.80 3.65 -2.57
C ARG A 19 -18.99 2.59 -1.49
N VAL A 20 -18.75 1.31 -1.81
CA VAL A 20 -18.83 0.22 -0.83
C VAL A 20 -17.81 0.42 0.29
N ILE A 21 -16.55 0.68 -0.07
CA ILE A 21 -15.46 0.92 0.90
C ILE A 21 -15.82 2.07 1.84
N ARG A 22 -16.25 3.23 1.30
CA ARG A 22 -16.64 4.39 2.13
C ARG A 22 -17.78 4.06 3.09
N THR A 23 -18.78 3.33 2.63
CA THR A 23 -19.95 2.95 3.44
C THR A 23 -19.56 1.98 4.55
N VAL A 24 -18.80 0.94 4.23
CA VAL A 24 -18.42 -0.11 5.18
C VAL A 24 -17.38 0.38 6.18
N CYS A 25 -16.36 1.13 5.74
CA CYS A 25 -15.36 1.70 6.64
C CYS A 25 -15.97 2.72 7.62
N GLY A 26 -16.95 3.51 7.17
CA GLY A 26 -17.74 4.39 8.04
C GLY A 26 -18.60 3.61 9.05
N ALA A 27 -19.23 2.52 8.62
CA ALA A 27 -20.07 1.68 9.47
C ALA A 27 -19.29 0.82 10.48
N CYS A 28 -18.07 0.39 10.15
CA CYS A 28 -17.20 -0.32 11.08
C CYS A 28 -16.52 0.61 12.09
N GLU A 29 -16.78 1.93 12.00
CA GLU A 29 -16.19 2.99 12.81
C GLU A 29 -14.64 2.93 12.77
N ASN A 30 -14.07 2.59 11.61
CA ASN A 30 -12.63 2.47 11.36
C ASN A 30 -11.87 1.43 12.21
N LYS A 31 -12.57 0.45 12.81
CA LYS A 31 -11.95 -0.57 13.69
C LYS A 31 -10.78 -1.32 13.04
N CYS A 32 -10.84 -1.62 11.75
CA CYS A 32 -9.77 -2.32 11.01
C CYS A 32 -8.59 -1.39 10.65
N CYS A 33 -8.85 -0.13 10.32
CA CYS A 33 -7.80 0.88 10.08
C CYS A 33 -7.06 1.25 11.38
N GLN A 34 -7.73 1.12 12.52
CA GLN A 34 -7.17 1.26 13.86
C GLN A 34 -6.39 0.02 14.33
N GLN A 35 -6.46 -1.11 13.61
CA GLN A 35 -5.77 -2.38 13.94
C GLN A 35 -4.36 -2.54 13.34
N MET A 36 -3.66 -1.41 13.08
CA MET A 36 -2.19 -1.39 12.88
C MET A 36 -1.65 -2.13 11.66
N THR A 37 -2.23 -1.97 10.48
CA THR A 37 -1.50 -2.35 9.28
C THR A 37 -0.53 -1.24 8.90
N MET A 38 0.69 -1.31 9.43
CA MET A 38 1.77 -0.45 8.95
C MET A 38 2.21 -0.91 7.55
N MET A 39 2.61 0.05 6.72
CA MET A 39 3.27 -0.24 5.44
C MET A 39 4.54 -1.05 5.71
N GLY A 40 4.84 -2.06 4.88
CA GLY A 40 6.15 -2.70 4.88
C GLY A 40 7.14 -1.94 3.98
N THR A 41 8.41 -2.38 3.96
CA THR A 41 9.43 -1.80 3.07
C THR A 41 9.01 -1.80 1.60
N GLN A 42 8.38 -2.87 1.13
CA GLN A 42 7.89 -2.97 -0.25
C GLN A 42 6.80 -1.94 -0.54
N ASP A 43 5.87 -1.75 0.39
CA ASP A 43 4.80 -0.78 0.20
C ASP A 43 5.34 0.65 0.25
N LEU A 44 6.40 0.92 1.04
CA LEU A 44 7.09 2.22 1.02
C LEU A 44 7.77 2.50 -0.33
N ARG A 45 8.36 1.49 -0.98
CA ARG A 45 8.92 1.68 -2.34
C ARG A 45 7.84 2.12 -3.32
N ARG A 46 6.66 1.51 -3.24
CA ARG A 46 5.48 1.89 -4.05
C ARG A 46 4.99 3.29 -3.75
N LEU A 47 4.90 3.66 -2.46
CA LEU A 47 4.54 5.02 -2.05
C LEU A 47 5.52 6.05 -2.60
N MET A 48 6.82 5.81 -2.40
CA MET A 48 7.89 6.69 -2.87
C MET A 48 7.82 6.88 -4.39
N ARG A 49 7.67 5.78 -5.15
CA ARG A 49 7.48 5.83 -6.61
C ARG A 49 6.26 6.67 -7.00
N ALA A 50 5.12 6.48 -6.32
CA ALA A 50 3.91 7.23 -6.62
C ALA A 50 4.05 8.73 -6.33
N MET A 51 4.74 9.10 -5.24
CA MET A 51 5.03 10.50 -4.90
C MET A 51 5.96 11.14 -5.94
N MET A 52 6.99 10.42 -6.39
CA MET A 52 7.91 10.93 -7.43
C MET A 52 7.26 11.08 -8.81
N LEU A 53 6.19 10.35 -9.10
CA LEU A 53 5.46 10.43 -10.39
C LEU A 53 4.38 11.52 -10.42
N SER A 54 3.99 12.06 -9.26
CA SER A 54 2.87 12.99 -9.16
C SER A 54 3.09 13.98 -8.02
N GLU A 55 3.41 15.23 -8.38
CA GLU A 55 3.60 16.33 -7.43
C GLU A 55 2.36 16.58 -6.56
N ASP A 56 1.17 16.45 -7.14
CA ASP A 56 -0.09 16.57 -6.39
C ASP A 56 -0.22 15.48 -5.33
N PHE A 57 0.19 14.26 -5.66
CA PHE A 57 0.14 13.14 -4.72
C PHE A 57 1.23 13.24 -3.66
N ASP A 58 2.44 13.66 -4.02
CA ASP A 58 3.52 13.97 -3.06
C ASP A 58 3.05 15.00 -2.03
N ARG A 59 2.50 16.12 -2.49
CA ARG A 59 1.95 17.17 -1.63
C ARG A 59 0.86 16.63 -0.71
N GLN A 60 -0.11 15.88 -1.24
CA GLN A 60 -1.18 15.27 -0.43
C GLN A 60 -0.61 14.40 0.70
N VAL A 61 0.36 13.54 0.39
CA VAL A 61 0.96 12.64 1.39
C VAL A 61 1.74 13.46 2.42
N ARG A 62 2.54 14.44 2.00
CA ARG A 62 3.32 15.31 2.90
C ARG A 62 2.42 16.10 3.85
N GLU A 63 1.40 16.79 3.32
CA GLU A 63 0.43 17.54 4.12
C GLU A 63 -0.31 16.62 5.09
N GLY A 64 -0.70 15.43 4.63
CA GLY A 64 -1.33 14.42 5.48
C GLY A 64 -0.42 13.95 6.63
N LEU A 65 0.85 13.67 6.35
CA LEU A 65 1.84 13.28 7.36
C LEU A 65 2.14 14.42 8.34
N GLN A 66 2.17 15.67 7.88
CA GLN A 66 2.30 16.85 8.75
C GLN A 66 1.12 16.99 9.71
N GLN A 67 -0.10 16.72 9.26
CA GLN A 67 -1.28 16.70 10.12
C GLN A 67 -1.22 15.56 11.14
N VAL A 68 -0.76 14.37 10.74
CA VAL A 68 -0.49 13.27 11.67
C VAL A 68 0.57 13.67 12.70
N ALA A 69 1.62 14.38 12.29
CA ALA A 69 2.65 14.87 13.21
C ALA A 69 2.08 15.82 14.28
N ALA A 70 1.05 16.62 13.95
CA ALA A 70 0.34 17.44 14.93
C ALA A 70 -0.36 16.59 16.01
N ASN A 71 -0.99 15.48 15.60
CA ASN A 71 -1.62 14.53 16.52
C ASN A 71 -0.56 13.85 17.42
N LEU A 72 0.55 13.40 16.83
CA LEU A 72 1.65 12.77 17.57
C LEU A 72 2.35 13.72 18.55
N GLU A 73 2.39 15.02 18.27
CA GLU A 73 2.90 16.02 19.21
C GLU A 73 1.98 16.18 20.43
N SER A 74 0.67 16.04 20.24
CA SER A 74 -0.26 16.04 21.38
C SER A 74 0.02 14.86 22.31
N ASP A 75 0.26 13.67 21.74
CA ASP A 75 0.64 12.48 22.49
C ASP A 75 2.00 12.63 23.18
N LEU A 76 2.99 13.20 22.47
CA LEU A 76 4.31 13.47 23.01
C LEU A 76 4.27 14.45 24.18
N ARG A 77 3.42 15.49 24.14
CA ARG A 77 3.24 16.43 25.26
C ARG A 77 2.73 15.72 26.50
N ALA A 78 1.71 14.87 26.38
CA ALA A 78 1.23 14.07 27.51
C ALA A 78 2.33 13.14 28.05
N ALA A 79 3.13 12.51 27.18
CA ALA A 79 4.24 11.66 27.60
C ALA A 79 5.36 12.43 28.32
N ARG A 80 5.66 13.66 27.88
CA ARG A 80 6.61 14.57 28.56
C ARG A 80 6.12 14.94 29.95
N GLU A 81 4.86 15.35 30.10
CA GLU A 81 4.27 15.68 31.39
C GLU A 81 4.33 14.51 32.38
N VAL A 82 4.00 13.29 31.93
CA VAL A 82 4.16 12.08 32.77
C VAL A 82 5.62 11.88 33.16
N THR A 83 6.55 12.06 32.23
CA THR A 83 7.99 11.90 32.49
C THR A 83 8.48 12.89 33.55
N GLU A 84 8.03 14.14 33.52
CA GLU A 84 8.37 15.14 34.55
C GLU A 84 7.84 14.76 35.93
N LEU A 85 6.60 14.28 36.02
CA LEU A 85 6.01 13.79 37.28
C LEU A 85 6.76 12.58 37.84
N LEU A 86 7.21 11.68 36.96
CA LEU A 86 8.00 10.52 37.32
C LEU A 86 9.40 10.90 37.79
N ASP A 87 10.03 11.90 37.16
CA ASP A 87 11.36 12.35 37.57
C ASP A 87 11.36 12.95 38.98
N ALA A 88 10.34 13.75 39.29
CA ALA A 88 10.16 14.32 40.63
C ALA A 88 9.97 13.22 41.71
N SER A 89 9.35 12.09 41.34
CA SER A 89 9.01 11.01 42.28
C SER A 89 10.07 9.90 42.36
N PHE A 90 10.74 9.60 41.25
CA PHE A 90 11.62 8.44 41.09
C PHE A 90 13.01 8.77 40.54
N GLY A 91 13.30 10.02 40.16
CA GLY A 91 14.54 10.43 39.50
C GLY A 91 15.82 9.99 40.23
N ALA A 92 15.84 10.11 41.56
CA ALA A 92 16.96 9.65 42.37
C ALA A 92 16.96 8.13 42.64
N ALA A 93 15.78 7.50 42.67
CA ALA A 93 15.60 6.09 43.01
C ALA A 93 15.81 5.15 41.82
N LYS A 94 15.56 5.62 40.60
CA LYS A 94 15.62 4.87 39.34
C LYS A 94 16.30 5.66 38.21
N PRO A 95 17.57 6.06 38.38
CA PRO A 95 18.24 6.98 37.45
C PRO A 95 18.44 6.38 36.05
N GLN A 96 18.65 5.06 35.95
CA GLN A 96 18.87 4.39 34.66
C GLN A 96 17.58 4.28 33.86
N GLU A 97 16.48 3.90 34.51
CA GLU A 97 15.16 3.80 33.89
C GLU A 97 14.65 5.18 33.47
N MET A 98 14.90 6.22 34.27
CA MET A 98 14.57 7.60 33.89
C MET A 98 15.41 8.08 32.71
N ALA A 99 16.70 7.74 32.63
CA ALA A 99 17.53 8.05 31.48
C ALA A 99 17.01 7.35 30.20
N ALA A 100 16.64 6.08 30.28
CA ALA A 100 16.05 5.33 29.18
C ALA A 100 14.70 5.92 28.72
N LEU A 101 13.85 6.34 29.67
CA LEU A 101 12.59 7.02 29.36
C LEU A 101 12.83 8.34 28.63
N ARG A 102 13.75 9.19 29.12
CA ARG A 102 14.12 10.45 28.46
C ARG A 102 14.64 10.22 27.03
N GLN A 103 15.43 9.18 26.82
CA GLN A 103 15.90 8.80 25.48
C GLN A 103 14.74 8.45 24.55
N CYS A 104 13.77 7.64 25.00
CA CYS A 104 12.59 7.30 24.21
C CYS A 104 11.75 8.56 23.86
N ILE A 105 11.60 9.49 24.80
CA ILE A 105 10.91 10.77 24.58
C ILE A 105 11.65 11.64 23.55
N ALA A 106 12.99 11.66 23.59
CA ALA A 106 13.81 12.36 22.61
C ALA A 106 13.66 11.74 21.21
N GLU A 107 13.72 10.41 21.09
CA GLU A 107 13.50 9.70 19.81
C GLU A 107 12.12 9.98 19.20
N TRP A 108 11.08 10.04 20.04
CA TRP A 108 9.75 10.45 19.58
C TRP A 108 9.76 11.90 19.09
N ALA A 109 10.36 12.82 19.85
CA ALA A 109 10.46 14.23 19.46
C ALA A 109 11.18 14.42 18.12
N ASP A 110 12.31 13.73 17.93
CA ASP A 110 13.09 13.75 16.69
C ASP A 110 12.27 13.21 15.52
N PHE A 111 11.50 12.14 15.74
CA PHE A 111 10.60 11.59 14.73
C PHE A 111 9.48 12.58 14.33
N VAL A 112 8.85 13.24 15.30
CA VAL A 112 7.79 14.24 15.02
C VAL A 112 8.36 15.46 14.31
N ALA A 113 9.54 15.93 14.71
CA ALA A 113 10.24 17.03 14.03
C ALA A 113 10.59 16.67 12.59
N TRP A 114 11.10 15.45 12.37
CA TRP A 114 11.37 14.92 11.04
C TRP A 114 10.11 14.81 10.19
N LEU A 115 9.00 14.32 10.73
CA LEU A 115 7.74 14.16 10.00
C LEU A 115 7.14 15.50 9.54
N ARG A 116 7.45 16.59 10.25
CA ARG A 116 7.08 17.97 9.87
C ARG A 116 8.04 18.61 8.85
N SER A 117 9.23 18.05 8.69
CA SER A 117 10.24 18.59 7.79
C SER A 117 9.90 18.27 6.34
N ASP A 118 10.59 18.95 5.42
CA ASP A 118 10.56 18.59 4.01
C ASP A 118 11.59 17.47 3.73
N PHE A 119 11.36 16.30 4.32
CA PHE A 119 12.30 15.17 4.22
C PHE A 119 12.44 14.73 2.75
N PRO A 120 13.64 14.30 2.32
CA PRO A 120 13.87 13.89 0.94
C PRO A 120 13.19 12.56 0.62
N LEU A 121 12.80 12.37 -0.65
CA LEU A 121 12.22 11.12 -1.17
C LEU A 121 13.30 10.12 -1.55
N ASP A 122 14.06 9.67 -0.56
CA ASP A 122 14.97 8.56 -0.71
C ASP A 122 14.59 7.38 0.19
N GLN A 123 15.07 6.19 -0.16
CA GLN A 123 14.71 4.95 0.53
C GLN A 123 15.15 4.93 1.99
N GLY A 124 16.26 5.59 2.33
CA GLY A 124 16.77 5.67 3.70
C GLY A 124 15.85 6.49 4.59
N GLU A 125 15.45 7.66 4.12
CA GLU A 125 14.56 8.55 4.85
C GLU A 125 13.14 8.00 4.92
N MET A 126 12.60 7.45 3.84
CA MET A 126 11.25 6.84 3.84
C MET A 126 11.14 5.67 4.84
N ARG A 127 12.22 4.89 5.06
CA ARG A 127 12.23 3.81 6.05
C ARG A 127 11.99 4.29 7.48
N ARG A 128 12.24 5.57 7.80
CA ARG A 128 11.95 6.13 9.12
C ARG A 128 10.46 6.05 9.47
N LEU A 129 9.57 6.10 8.47
CA LEU A 129 8.13 5.88 8.68
C LEU A 129 7.82 4.51 9.32
N LEU A 130 8.66 3.50 9.08
CA LEU A 130 8.50 2.18 9.69
C LEU A 130 8.89 2.14 11.17
N MET A 131 9.69 3.11 11.63
CA MET A 131 10.23 3.12 12.99
C MET A 131 9.22 3.55 14.04
N PHE A 132 8.15 4.25 13.65
CA PHE A 132 7.20 4.83 14.60
C PHE A 132 6.56 3.78 15.54
N SER A 133 6.22 2.60 15.02
CA SER A 133 5.68 1.52 15.86
C SER A 133 6.66 1.11 16.97
N ALA A 134 7.95 1.04 16.66
CA ALA A 134 9.00 0.74 17.60
C ALA A 134 9.21 1.89 18.59
N ILE A 135 9.29 3.13 18.12
CA ILE A 135 9.44 4.34 18.97
C ILE A 135 8.31 4.41 20.02
N ARG A 136 7.07 4.26 19.57
CA ARG A 136 5.91 4.27 20.48
C ARG A 136 5.94 3.08 21.44
N SER A 137 6.22 1.87 20.95
CA SER A 137 6.29 0.67 21.79
C SER A 137 7.38 0.80 22.86
N ASN A 138 8.57 1.29 22.50
CA ASN A 138 9.68 1.49 23.42
C ASN A 138 9.33 2.54 24.48
N THR A 139 8.70 3.64 24.09
CA THR A 139 8.22 4.68 25.02
C THR A 139 7.22 4.11 26.02
N LEU A 140 6.24 3.32 25.56
CA LEU A 140 5.26 2.68 26.44
C LEU A 140 5.89 1.65 27.38
N ASN A 141 6.86 0.86 26.89
CA ASN A 141 7.59 -0.11 27.70
C ASN A 141 8.47 0.56 28.76
N ALA A 142 9.09 1.70 28.43
CA ALA A 142 9.85 2.50 29.37
C ALA A 142 8.95 3.10 30.45
N LEU A 143 7.79 3.65 30.07
CA LEU A 143 6.79 4.14 31.03
C LEU A 143 6.25 3.02 31.93
N ALA A 144 6.06 1.80 31.41
CA ALA A 144 5.55 0.67 32.17
C ALA A 144 6.46 0.23 33.34
N GLN A 145 7.74 0.66 33.38
CA GLN A 145 8.66 0.42 34.50
C GLN A 145 8.29 1.21 35.77
N PHE A 146 7.37 2.17 35.65
CA PHE A 146 6.96 3.05 36.72
C PHE A 146 5.50 2.79 37.13
N PRO A 147 5.23 2.52 38.41
CA PRO A 147 3.88 2.29 38.89
C PRO A 147 2.95 3.47 38.56
N GLY A 148 1.81 3.19 37.92
CA GLY A 148 0.79 4.19 37.62
C GLY A 148 1.05 5.08 36.39
N ALA A 149 2.25 5.03 35.79
CA ALA A 149 2.63 5.90 34.66
C ALA A 149 1.70 5.76 33.44
N LEU A 150 1.35 4.53 33.07
CA LEU A 150 0.44 4.28 31.96
C LEU A 150 -0.97 4.81 32.23
N GLY A 151 -1.43 4.77 33.49
CA GLY A 151 -2.70 5.37 33.88
C GLY A 151 -2.67 6.90 33.83
N ALA A 152 -1.55 7.51 34.26
CA ALA A 152 -1.35 8.95 34.15
C ALA A 152 -1.34 9.42 32.69
N LEU A 153 -0.63 8.69 31.82
CA LEU A 153 -0.58 8.98 30.38
C LEU A 153 -1.98 9.02 29.75
N VAL A 154 -2.79 8.01 30.05
CA VAL A 154 -4.17 7.92 29.56
C VAL A 154 -5.01 9.10 30.04
N ASN A 155 -4.89 9.48 31.31
CA ASN A 155 -5.69 10.57 31.88
C ASN A 155 -5.27 11.95 31.31
N LEU A 156 -3.98 12.17 31.10
CA LEU A 156 -3.45 13.44 30.56
C LEU A 156 -3.68 13.59 29.05
N SER A 157 -3.82 12.48 28.31
CA SER A 157 -4.09 12.47 26.87
C SER A 157 -5.46 13.03 26.44
N SER A 158 -6.29 13.51 27.38
CA SER A 158 -7.47 14.38 27.19
C SER A 158 -8.38 14.07 25.99
N GLY A 159 -8.74 12.79 25.78
CA GLY A 159 -9.79 12.36 24.84
C GLY A 159 -9.43 12.43 23.35
N THR A 160 -8.37 13.13 22.98
CA THR A 160 -7.87 13.25 21.59
C THR A 160 -6.58 12.47 21.34
N GLY A 161 -5.91 11.99 22.39
CA GLY A 161 -4.65 11.27 22.26
C GLY A 161 -4.82 9.81 21.81
N SER A 162 -3.83 9.30 21.08
CA SER A 162 -3.85 7.95 20.51
C SER A 162 -3.65 6.85 21.57
N PHE A 163 -3.72 7.16 22.86
CA PHE A 163 -3.55 6.20 23.96
C PHE A 163 -4.88 5.65 24.50
N GLN A 164 -6.01 6.34 24.24
CA GLN A 164 -7.34 5.90 24.64
C GLN A 164 -8.00 5.07 23.54
N PHE A 165 -8.47 3.86 23.85
CA PHE A 165 -9.28 3.06 22.92
C PHE A 165 -10.40 2.34 23.65
N ARG A 166 -11.63 2.85 23.54
CA ARG A 166 -12.89 2.15 23.85
C ARG A 166 -12.82 1.17 25.03
N GLY A 167 -12.48 1.68 26.22
CA GLY A 167 -12.43 0.90 27.46
C GLY A 167 -11.17 0.05 27.69
N ARG A 168 -10.21 0.00 26.75
CA ARG A 168 -8.87 -0.56 26.96
C ARG A 168 -7.92 0.51 27.50
N ARG A 169 -7.03 0.11 28.43
CA ARG A 169 -6.08 1.01 29.09
C ARG A 169 -4.98 1.56 28.18
N ILE A 170 -4.63 0.92 27.06
CA ILE A 170 -3.67 1.44 26.07
C ILE A 170 -4.13 1.01 24.67
N ALA A 171 -4.33 1.98 23.79
CA ALA A 171 -4.67 1.72 22.39
C ALA A 171 -3.46 1.22 21.59
N PRO A 172 -3.68 0.43 20.51
CA PRO A 172 -2.69 0.31 19.45
C PRO A 172 -2.34 1.67 18.81
N PRO A 173 -1.12 1.88 18.25
CA PRO A 173 -0.81 3.07 17.44
C PRO A 173 -1.84 3.28 16.33
N ALA A 174 -2.22 4.55 16.11
CA ALA A 174 -2.91 4.93 14.88
C ALA A 174 -1.99 4.72 13.67
N CYS A 175 -2.56 4.35 12.53
CA CYS A 175 -1.82 4.28 11.28
C CYS A 175 -1.31 5.68 10.90
N LEU A 176 -0.01 5.82 10.60
CA LEU A 176 0.58 7.09 10.18
C LEU A 176 -0.03 7.64 8.88
N PHE A 177 -0.71 6.80 8.12
CA PHE A 177 -1.26 7.15 6.82
C PHE A 177 -2.77 7.33 6.86
N TYR A 178 -3.36 7.52 8.04
CA TYR A 178 -4.80 7.67 8.22
C TYR A 178 -5.13 8.96 8.98
N LEU A 179 -6.10 9.70 8.45
CA LEU A 179 -6.72 10.86 9.08
C LEU A 179 -8.24 10.65 9.13
N GLU A 180 -8.89 11.06 10.21
CA GLU A 180 -10.34 10.84 10.38
C GLU A 180 -11.17 11.52 9.28
N ASP A 181 -10.82 12.76 8.93
CA ASP A 181 -11.54 13.56 7.92
C ASP A 181 -11.21 13.16 6.47
N PHE A 182 -10.06 12.50 6.25
CA PHE A 182 -9.53 12.25 4.91
C PHE A 182 -9.47 10.76 4.54
N GLY A 183 -9.51 9.86 5.52
CA GLY A 183 -9.23 8.45 5.32
C GLY A 183 -7.73 8.19 5.11
N CYS A 184 -7.39 7.27 4.19
CA CYS A 184 -6.00 6.92 3.94
C CYS A 184 -5.32 7.95 3.02
N ILE A 185 -4.26 8.61 3.49
CA ILE A 185 -3.54 9.66 2.73
C ILE A 185 -2.75 9.06 1.55
N CYS A 186 -2.43 7.77 1.58
CA CYS A 186 -1.73 7.06 0.51
C CYS A 186 -2.63 6.66 -0.65
N ASP A 187 -3.95 6.81 -0.55
CA ASP A 187 -4.93 6.49 -1.59
C ASP A 187 -4.62 5.18 -2.37
N GLU A 188 -4.34 5.26 -3.67
CA GLU A 188 -4.04 4.10 -4.53
C GLU A 188 -2.65 3.49 -4.29
N ALA A 189 -1.73 4.20 -3.64
CA ALA A 189 -0.42 3.69 -3.25
C ALA A 189 -0.45 2.95 -1.90
N LYS A 190 -1.64 2.84 -1.27
CA LYS A 190 -1.86 2.08 -0.04
C LYS A 190 -1.36 0.63 -0.21
N PRO A 191 -0.77 0.01 0.85
CA PRO A 191 -0.40 -1.39 0.82
C PRO A 191 -1.59 -2.25 0.44
N ALA A 192 -1.35 -3.25 -0.41
CA ALA A 192 -2.36 -4.27 -0.66
C ALA A 192 -2.82 -4.90 0.65
N LYS A 193 -1.91 -5.15 1.60
CA LYS A 193 -2.27 -5.69 2.92
C LYS A 193 -3.22 -4.80 3.73
N CYS A 194 -3.14 -3.47 3.59
CA CYS A 194 -4.08 -2.55 4.25
C CYS A 194 -5.46 -2.52 3.56
N ALA A 195 -5.54 -2.89 2.28
CA ALA A 195 -6.80 -3.19 1.59
C ALA A 195 -7.30 -4.62 1.90
N ASN A 196 -6.38 -5.53 2.29
CA ASN A 196 -6.59 -6.96 2.48
C ASN A 196 -6.82 -7.39 3.94
N PHE A 197 -6.98 -6.46 4.89
CA PHE A 197 -7.56 -6.88 6.15
C PHE A 197 -9.01 -7.23 5.86
N PHE A 198 -9.28 -8.55 5.88
CA PHE A 198 -10.57 -9.13 6.18
C PHE A 198 -11.20 -8.24 7.26
N CYS A 199 -12.03 -7.30 6.83
CA CYS A 199 -12.82 -6.53 7.76
C CYS A 199 -13.81 -7.55 8.31
N ALA A 200 -13.39 -8.26 9.36
CA ALA A 200 -14.26 -9.09 10.18
C ALA A 200 -15.19 -8.22 11.03
N GLY A 201 -15.08 -6.89 10.91
CA GLY A 201 -16.09 -5.95 11.34
C GLY A 201 -17.41 -6.26 10.65
N VAL A 202 -18.50 -5.87 11.31
CA VAL A 202 -19.84 -5.91 10.73
C VAL A 202 -20.18 -4.47 10.34
N PRO A 203 -20.48 -4.19 9.06
CA PRO A 203 -20.58 -5.12 7.93
C PRO A 203 -19.20 -5.59 7.39
N ASN A 204 -19.15 -6.81 6.85
CA ASN A 204 -17.93 -7.40 6.29
C ASN A 204 -17.66 -6.82 4.90
N LEU A 205 -16.55 -6.10 4.72
CA LEU A 205 -16.22 -5.43 3.46
C LEU A 205 -16.18 -6.37 2.26
N LEU A 206 -15.67 -7.59 2.44
CA LEU A 206 -15.54 -8.56 1.36
C LEU A 206 -16.91 -9.05 0.88
N GLU A 207 -17.79 -9.34 1.83
CA GLU A 207 -19.16 -9.74 1.54
C GLU A 207 -19.92 -8.62 0.83
N GLU A 208 -19.79 -7.37 1.29
CA GLU A 208 -20.43 -6.23 0.66
C GLU A 208 -19.89 -5.96 -0.76
N LEU A 209 -18.58 -6.15 -0.99
CA LEU A 209 -18.00 -6.06 -2.34
C LEU A 209 -18.53 -7.16 -3.26
N ARG A 210 -18.68 -8.40 -2.77
CA ARG A 210 -19.28 -9.51 -3.55
C ARG A 210 -20.74 -9.29 -3.89
N ARG A 211 -21.50 -8.65 -2.99
CA ARG A 211 -22.90 -8.26 -3.26
C ARG A 211 -22.99 -7.15 -4.30
N ALA A 212 -22.04 -6.22 -4.26
CA ALA A 212 -22.05 -5.03 -5.08
C ALA A 212 -21.41 -5.19 -6.46
N LEU A 213 -20.53 -6.18 -6.68
CA LEU A 213 -19.75 -6.35 -7.92
C LEU A 213 -19.79 -7.81 -8.38
N GLY A 214 -19.89 -8.03 -9.70
CA GLY A 214 -19.55 -9.32 -10.30
C GLY A 214 -18.03 -9.53 -10.32
N PHE A 215 -17.56 -10.75 -10.63
CA PHE A 215 -16.11 -11.05 -10.65
C PHE A 215 -15.33 -10.18 -11.64
N ASP A 216 -15.82 -10.01 -12.88
CA ASP A 216 -15.15 -9.15 -13.88
C ASP A 216 -15.14 -7.68 -13.45
N ASP A 217 -16.23 -7.18 -12.86
CA ASP A 217 -16.28 -5.83 -12.31
C ASP A 217 -15.31 -5.68 -11.13
N PHE A 218 -15.14 -6.73 -10.31
CA PHE A 218 -14.14 -6.73 -9.24
C PHE A 218 -12.71 -6.67 -9.79
N VAL A 219 -12.39 -7.42 -10.84
CA VAL A 219 -11.08 -7.33 -11.52
C VAL A 219 -10.89 -5.91 -12.06
N LEU A 220 -11.86 -5.39 -12.80
CA LEU A 220 -11.84 -4.03 -13.38
C LEU A 220 -11.73 -2.94 -12.32
N ALA A 221 -12.37 -3.10 -11.17
CA ALA A 221 -12.28 -2.15 -10.07
C ALA A 221 -10.86 -2.03 -9.49
N ASN A 222 -9.96 -2.98 -9.77
CA ASN A 222 -8.55 -2.92 -9.40
C ASN A 222 -7.64 -2.37 -10.52
N VAL A 223 -8.18 -2.09 -11.71
CA VAL A 223 -7.45 -1.50 -12.83
C VAL A 223 -7.44 0.03 -12.70
N LYS A 224 -6.31 0.68 -13.01
CA LYS A 224 -6.18 2.14 -13.08
C LYS A 224 -6.20 2.62 -14.51
N VAL A 225 -6.87 3.75 -14.78
CA VAL A 225 -6.78 4.39 -16.08
C VAL A 225 -5.49 5.21 -16.13
N SER A 226 -4.65 4.97 -17.14
CA SER A 226 -3.36 5.63 -17.32
C SER A 226 -3.13 6.00 -18.78
N SER A 227 -2.38 7.07 -19.02
CA SER A 227 -1.84 7.34 -20.36
C SER A 227 -0.60 6.47 -20.61
N LEU A 228 -0.26 6.24 -21.88
CA LEU A 228 0.99 5.56 -22.22
C LEU A 228 2.22 6.33 -21.71
N ASP A 229 2.23 7.66 -21.80
CA ASP A 229 3.37 8.46 -21.36
C ASP A 229 3.62 8.31 -19.84
N GLN A 230 2.57 8.19 -19.04
CA GLN A 230 2.68 7.85 -17.62
C GLN A 230 3.28 6.45 -17.42
N VAL A 231 2.88 5.45 -18.21
CA VAL A 231 3.46 4.10 -18.14
C VAL A 231 4.95 4.13 -18.49
N LEU A 232 5.34 4.87 -19.52
CA LEU A 232 6.73 5.02 -19.93
C LEU A 232 7.55 5.76 -18.86
N ALA A 233 6.99 6.76 -18.19
CA ALA A 233 7.62 7.45 -17.07
C ALA A 233 7.81 6.52 -15.87
N MET A 234 6.80 5.69 -15.54
CA MET A 234 6.92 4.65 -14.52
C MET A 234 8.07 3.69 -14.83
N ILE A 235 8.15 3.21 -16.07
CA ILE A 235 9.21 2.30 -16.50
C ILE A 235 10.58 2.92 -16.24
N VAL A 236 10.82 4.15 -16.72
CA VAL A 236 12.11 4.84 -16.55
C VAL A 236 12.45 5.02 -15.08
N LEU A 237 11.53 5.62 -14.31
CA LEU A 237 11.75 5.94 -12.90
C LEU A 237 12.15 4.70 -12.09
N GLU A 238 11.47 3.57 -12.31
CA GLU A 238 11.78 2.35 -11.57
C GLU A 238 13.20 1.85 -11.82
N ARG A 239 13.70 1.97 -13.06
CA ARG A 239 15.08 1.53 -13.37
C ARG A 239 16.11 2.51 -12.83
N GLU A 240 15.79 3.80 -12.81
CA GLU A 240 16.63 4.82 -12.17
C GLU A 240 16.73 4.63 -10.65
N LEU A 241 15.62 4.25 -10.00
CA LEU A 241 15.58 3.98 -8.57
C LEU A 241 16.25 2.66 -8.18
N GLY A 242 16.23 1.66 -9.06
CA GLY A 242 16.90 0.38 -8.87
C GLY A 242 15.97 -0.83 -9.07
N PRO A 243 16.55 -2.03 -9.23
CA PRO A 243 15.79 -3.24 -9.56
C PRO A 243 14.68 -3.56 -8.55
N GLU A 244 14.84 -3.19 -7.27
CA GLU A 244 13.85 -3.45 -6.22
C GLU A 244 12.58 -2.58 -6.30
N PHE A 245 12.58 -1.59 -7.19
CA PHE A 245 11.43 -0.74 -7.51
C PHE A 245 10.67 -1.21 -8.75
N VAL A 246 11.24 -2.16 -9.51
CA VAL A 246 10.60 -2.69 -10.71
C VAL A 246 9.41 -3.54 -10.30
N GLU A 247 8.22 -3.04 -10.62
CA GLU A 247 6.95 -3.73 -10.42
C GLU A 247 6.40 -4.24 -11.76
N PRO A 248 5.85 -5.46 -11.79
CA PRO A 248 5.14 -6.00 -12.94
C PRO A 248 4.00 -5.08 -13.40
N LYS A 249 3.88 -4.87 -14.72
CA LYS A 249 2.81 -4.05 -15.33
C LYS A 249 1.87 -4.91 -16.15
N LEU A 250 0.57 -4.78 -15.90
CA LEU A 250 -0.48 -5.43 -16.68
C LEU A 250 -1.26 -4.35 -17.42
N LEU A 251 -1.05 -4.25 -18.72
CA LEU A 251 -1.59 -3.20 -19.57
C LEU A 251 -2.75 -3.76 -20.39
N LEU A 252 -3.91 -3.13 -20.28
CA LEU A 252 -5.12 -3.47 -21.02
C LEU A 252 -5.43 -2.39 -22.05
N GLY A 253 -5.96 -2.80 -23.20
CA GLY A 253 -6.28 -1.89 -24.29
C GLY A 253 -5.07 -1.48 -25.12
N THR A 254 -3.97 -2.24 -25.10
CA THR A 254 -2.71 -1.87 -25.79
C THR A 254 -2.75 -2.13 -27.29
N SER A 255 -2.21 -1.23 -28.11
CA SER A 255 -1.96 -1.44 -29.54
C SER A 255 -0.55 -2.00 -29.82
N PRO A 256 -0.31 -2.60 -31.00
CA PRO A 256 1.04 -3.02 -31.41
C PRO A 256 2.09 -1.90 -31.35
N GLU A 257 1.74 -0.69 -31.78
CA GLU A 257 2.64 0.46 -31.78
C GLU A 257 3.02 0.89 -30.35
N GLU A 258 2.09 0.78 -29.40
CA GLU A 258 2.35 1.10 -28.00
C GLU A 258 3.24 0.04 -27.35
N ILE A 259 3.06 -1.24 -27.71
CA ILE A 259 3.93 -2.34 -27.29
C ILE A 259 5.37 -2.09 -27.76
N ASP A 260 5.55 -1.69 -29.02
CA ASP A 260 6.86 -1.34 -29.55
C ASP A 260 7.49 -0.15 -28.80
N ARG A 261 6.69 0.87 -28.45
CA ARG A 261 7.15 2.01 -27.63
C ARG A 261 7.58 1.57 -26.23
N ILE A 262 6.84 0.66 -25.59
CA ILE A 262 7.18 0.09 -24.28
C ILE A 262 8.48 -0.70 -24.37
N ALA A 263 8.60 -1.58 -25.36
CA ALA A 263 9.81 -2.37 -25.61
C ALA A 263 11.03 -1.47 -25.85
N ALA A 264 10.90 -0.47 -26.71
CA ALA A 264 11.96 0.49 -26.98
C ALA A 264 12.37 1.26 -25.70
N ARG A 265 11.40 1.63 -24.85
CA ARG A 265 11.70 2.34 -23.61
C ARG A 265 12.40 1.46 -22.57
N MET A 266 11.98 0.21 -22.42
CA MET A 266 12.66 -0.76 -21.56
C MET A 266 14.10 -0.99 -22.05
N GLY A 267 14.30 -1.10 -23.37
CA GLY A 267 15.63 -1.20 -23.97
C GLY A 267 16.51 0.02 -23.70
N TYR A 268 15.96 1.23 -23.85
CA TYR A 268 16.67 2.48 -23.53
C TYR A 268 17.06 2.56 -22.05
N ALA A 269 16.24 2.00 -21.16
CA ALA A 269 16.53 1.91 -19.72
C ALA A 269 17.56 0.82 -19.36
N GLY A 270 18.19 0.17 -20.35
CA GLY A 270 19.31 -0.75 -20.16
C GLY A 270 18.92 -2.23 -20.14
N GLU A 271 17.69 -2.59 -20.47
CA GLU A 271 17.25 -3.99 -20.50
C GLU A 271 17.43 -4.64 -21.87
N THR A 272 17.76 -5.93 -21.88
CA THR A 272 17.52 -6.78 -23.05
C THR A 272 16.04 -7.15 -23.09
N VAL A 273 15.31 -6.74 -24.11
CA VAL A 273 13.86 -6.99 -24.17
C VAL A 273 13.56 -8.27 -24.94
N ARG A 274 12.79 -9.16 -24.33
CA ARG A 274 12.20 -10.34 -24.98
C ARG A 274 10.71 -10.12 -25.18
N LEU A 275 10.29 -10.13 -26.44
CA LEU A 275 8.88 -10.06 -26.80
C LEU A 275 8.35 -11.47 -27.07
N ARG A 276 7.24 -11.83 -26.43
CA ARG A 276 6.56 -13.12 -26.61
C ARG A 276 5.10 -12.89 -26.98
N HIS A 277 4.72 -13.29 -28.19
CA HIS A 277 3.31 -13.29 -28.60
C HIS A 277 2.62 -14.57 -28.13
N VAL A 278 1.49 -14.42 -27.46
CA VAL A 278 0.67 -15.52 -26.94
C VAL A 278 -0.60 -15.62 -27.76
N GLU A 279 -0.62 -16.54 -28.73
CA GLU A 279 -1.73 -16.68 -29.68
C GLU A 279 -2.99 -17.29 -29.07
N ARG A 280 -2.83 -18.13 -28.04
CA ARG A 280 -3.93 -18.82 -27.34
C ARG A 280 -3.76 -18.65 -25.83
N PRO A 281 -4.45 -17.67 -25.22
CA PRO A 281 -4.48 -17.56 -23.77
C PRO A 281 -5.29 -18.75 -23.23
N GLY A 282 -4.59 -19.82 -22.86
CA GLY A 282 -5.14 -20.79 -21.91
C GLY A 282 -4.99 -20.25 -20.50
N LEU A 283 -5.81 -20.75 -19.56
CA LEU A 283 -5.58 -20.49 -18.15
C LEU A 283 -4.18 -21.00 -17.77
N ARG A 284 -3.34 -20.10 -17.27
CA ARG A 284 -2.03 -20.42 -16.71
C ARG A 284 -2.15 -20.40 -15.21
N SER A 285 -1.72 -21.46 -14.54
CA SER A 285 -1.64 -21.48 -13.09
C SER A 285 -0.55 -20.53 -12.60
N ALA A 286 -0.70 -20.01 -11.38
CA ALA A 286 0.31 -19.18 -10.75
C ALA A 286 1.71 -19.83 -10.75
N SER A 287 1.78 -21.15 -10.53
CA SER A 287 3.04 -21.91 -10.50
C SER A 287 3.77 -21.91 -11.85
N GLU A 288 3.05 -21.99 -12.96
CA GLU A 288 3.63 -21.96 -14.31
C GLU A 288 4.21 -20.57 -14.62
N VAL A 289 3.50 -19.51 -14.23
CA VAL A 289 3.99 -18.13 -14.34
C VAL A 289 5.26 -17.93 -13.51
N GLU A 290 5.28 -18.42 -12.27
CA GLU A 290 6.47 -18.34 -11.41
C GLU A 290 7.69 -19.04 -12.00
N GLN A 291 7.51 -20.23 -12.58
CA GLN A 291 8.60 -20.97 -13.22
C GLN A 291 9.13 -20.23 -14.44
N GLU A 292 8.24 -19.67 -15.27
CA GLU A 292 8.67 -18.91 -16.44
C GLU A 292 9.49 -17.67 -16.05
N LEU A 293 8.98 -16.86 -15.12
CA LEU A 293 9.67 -15.64 -14.71
C LEU A 293 11.04 -15.93 -14.07
N LYS A 294 11.21 -17.08 -13.43
CA LYS A 294 12.51 -17.54 -12.92
C LYS A 294 13.53 -17.85 -14.02
N THR A 295 13.09 -18.18 -15.23
CA THR A 295 13.99 -18.45 -16.37
C THR A 295 14.42 -17.19 -17.11
N VAL A 296 13.82 -16.04 -16.80
CA VAL A 296 14.20 -14.75 -17.39
C VAL A 296 15.53 -14.30 -16.76
N PRO A 297 16.60 -14.10 -17.56
CA PRO A 297 17.88 -13.67 -17.02
C PRO A 297 17.81 -12.28 -16.38
N ARG A 298 18.67 -12.01 -15.39
CA ARG A 298 18.82 -10.65 -14.84
C ARG A 298 19.19 -9.66 -15.94
N GLY A 299 18.61 -8.46 -15.89
CA GLY A 299 18.77 -7.45 -16.94
C GLY A 299 17.97 -7.73 -18.22
N THR A 300 17.14 -8.78 -18.24
CA THR A 300 16.19 -9.04 -19.32
C THR A 300 14.78 -8.67 -18.89
N GLY A 301 14.09 -7.86 -19.69
CA GLY A 301 12.66 -7.59 -19.56
C GLY A 301 11.86 -8.54 -20.43
N LEU A 302 10.79 -9.12 -19.88
CA LEU A 302 9.84 -9.94 -20.64
C LEU A 302 8.57 -9.13 -20.91
N ILE A 303 8.18 -9.04 -22.18
CA ILE A 303 6.89 -8.51 -22.62
C ILE A 303 6.08 -9.64 -23.22
N GLU A 304 4.98 -10.01 -22.58
CA GLU A 304 4.00 -10.95 -23.13
C GLU A 304 2.84 -10.19 -23.78
N VAL A 305 2.55 -10.51 -25.04
CA VAL A 305 1.52 -9.85 -25.84
C VAL A 305 0.35 -10.79 -26.08
N TYR A 306 -0.82 -10.37 -25.65
CA TYR A 306 -2.07 -11.10 -25.73
C TYR A 306 -3.08 -10.38 -26.64
N PRO A 307 -3.76 -11.09 -27.57
CA PRO A 307 -4.88 -10.49 -28.30
C PRO A 307 -6.07 -10.19 -27.39
N GLY A 308 -6.21 -10.94 -26.29
CA GLY A 308 -7.16 -10.68 -25.22
C GLY A 308 -6.88 -11.56 -24.01
N ILE A 309 -7.33 -11.14 -22.84
CA ILE A 309 -7.13 -11.85 -21.57
C ILE A 309 -8.42 -11.83 -20.75
N ASP A 310 -8.74 -12.90 -20.02
CA ASP A 310 -9.89 -12.94 -19.12
C ASP A 310 -9.50 -12.63 -17.66
N GLY A 311 -10.52 -12.41 -16.83
CA GLY A 311 -10.33 -12.09 -15.41
C GLY A 311 -9.67 -13.22 -14.61
N ASN A 312 -9.91 -14.49 -14.97
CA ASN A 312 -9.29 -15.63 -14.29
C ASN A 312 -7.78 -15.68 -14.51
N THR A 313 -7.34 -15.42 -15.74
CA THR A 313 -5.92 -15.39 -16.11
C THR A 313 -5.22 -14.22 -15.43
N LEU A 314 -5.83 -13.03 -15.39
CA LEU A 314 -5.30 -11.89 -14.63
C LEU A 314 -5.18 -12.19 -13.14
N TYR A 315 -6.15 -12.93 -12.58
CA TYR A 315 -6.17 -13.29 -11.18
C TYR A 315 -5.06 -14.29 -10.81
N GLU A 316 -4.87 -15.35 -11.60
CA GLU A 316 -3.79 -16.32 -11.41
C GLU A 316 -2.40 -15.68 -11.58
N LEU A 317 -2.24 -14.82 -12.59
CA LEU A 317 -1.04 -14.02 -12.77
C LEU A 317 -0.78 -13.16 -11.53
N ALA A 318 -1.82 -12.56 -10.96
CA ALA A 318 -1.66 -11.75 -9.78
C ALA A 318 -1.23 -12.55 -8.55
N LEU A 319 -1.75 -13.77 -8.39
CA LEU A 319 -1.30 -14.69 -7.34
C LEU A 319 0.18 -15.05 -7.51
N ALA A 320 0.64 -15.31 -8.73
CA ALA A 320 2.05 -15.59 -9.01
C ALA A 320 2.95 -14.41 -8.63
N LEU A 321 2.57 -13.21 -9.08
CA LEU A 321 3.36 -12.00 -8.87
C LEU A 321 3.38 -11.58 -7.40
N ASP A 322 2.29 -11.75 -6.64
CA ASP A 322 2.32 -11.52 -5.19
C ASP A 322 3.24 -12.52 -4.48
N ARG A 323 3.29 -13.79 -4.89
CA ARG A 323 4.23 -14.78 -4.32
C ARG A 323 5.69 -14.45 -4.62
N ILE A 324 5.99 -14.02 -5.85
CA ILE A 324 7.32 -13.54 -6.25
C ILE A 324 7.70 -12.33 -5.39
N ARG A 325 6.80 -11.37 -5.26
CA ARG A 325 6.99 -10.18 -4.43
C ARG A 325 7.23 -10.55 -2.96
N LEU A 326 6.50 -11.52 -2.40
CA LEU A 326 6.71 -12.00 -1.02
C LEU A 326 8.11 -12.61 -0.80
N ARG A 327 8.83 -13.00 -1.88
CA ARG A 327 10.23 -13.43 -1.85
C ARG A 327 11.24 -12.30 -2.10
N ASP A 328 10.76 -11.05 -2.22
CA ASP A 328 11.54 -9.86 -2.61
C ASP A 328 12.28 -10.06 -3.96
N GLU A 329 11.63 -10.78 -4.87
CA GLU A 329 12.06 -10.96 -6.25
C GLU A 329 11.38 -9.89 -7.14
N HIS A 330 12.14 -9.29 -8.07
CA HIS A 330 11.68 -8.15 -8.88
C HIS A 330 11.90 -8.39 -10.38
N PRO A 331 11.14 -9.29 -11.03
CA PRO A 331 11.27 -9.52 -12.46
C PRO A 331 10.76 -8.31 -13.23
N SER A 332 11.50 -7.90 -14.27
CA SER A 332 11.01 -6.94 -15.25
C SER A 332 10.01 -7.63 -16.18
N PHE A 333 8.72 -7.41 -15.93
CA PHE A 333 7.63 -8.08 -16.63
C PHE A 333 6.54 -7.10 -17.03
N VAL A 334 6.13 -7.17 -18.30
CA VAL A 334 4.97 -6.46 -18.82
C VAL A 334 4.06 -7.47 -19.52
N LEU A 335 2.79 -7.52 -19.11
CA LEU A 335 1.74 -8.13 -19.90
C LEU A 335 1.01 -7.03 -20.65
N ALA A 336 0.86 -7.17 -21.96
CA ALA A 336 0.10 -6.25 -22.79
C ALA A 336 -1.05 -7.02 -23.45
N ALA A 337 -2.29 -6.61 -23.21
CA ALA A 337 -3.47 -7.21 -23.79
C ALA A 337 -4.29 -6.16 -24.55
N ALA A 338 -4.69 -6.46 -25.79
CA ALA A 338 -5.54 -5.57 -26.56
C ALA A 338 -6.97 -5.51 -25.99
N GLU A 339 -7.49 -6.60 -25.42
CA GLU A 339 -8.85 -6.68 -24.90
C GLU A 339 -8.94 -7.40 -23.55
N LEU A 340 -9.93 -7.02 -22.72
CA LEU A 340 -10.41 -7.84 -21.62
C LEU A 340 -11.60 -8.68 -22.12
N LEU A 341 -11.44 -10.00 -22.11
CA LEU A 341 -12.45 -10.97 -22.51
C LEU A 341 -13.40 -11.25 -21.32
N PRO A 342 -14.69 -11.54 -21.58
CA PRO A 342 -15.61 -11.97 -20.54
C PRO A 342 -15.12 -13.25 -19.87
N THR A 343 -15.18 -13.30 -18.53
CA THR A 343 -14.80 -14.53 -17.82
C THR A 343 -15.95 -15.55 -17.87
N PRO A 344 -15.72 -16.78 -18.34
CA PRO A 344 -16.79 -17.78 -18.52
C PRO A 344 -17.41 -18.25 -17.20
N ALA A 345 -16.62 -18.33 -16.13
CA ALA A 345 -17.05 -18.62 -14.77
C ALA A 345 -16.12 -17.93 -13.77
N ALA A 346 -16.66 -17.43 -12.66
CA ALA A 346 -15.87 -16.75 -11.64
C ALA A 346 -14.77 -17.67 -11.07
N HIS A 347 -13.63 -17.07 -10.74
CA HIS A 347 -12.51 -17.78 -10.14
C HIS A 347 -12.94 -18.49 -8.82
N PRO A 348 -12.52 -19.73 -8.52
CA PRO A 348 -12.94 -20.42 -7.29
C PRO A 348 -12.72 -19.62 -6.00
N LEU A 349 -11.58 -18.92 -5.92
CA LEU A 349 -11.25 -18.04 -4.78
C LEU A 349 -12.15 -16.79 -4.63
N TRP A 350 -12.93 -16.43 -5.66
CA TRP A 350 -13.99 -15.43 -5.54
C TRP A 350 -15.11 -15.93 -4.62
N ASP A 351 -15.43 -17.22 -4.69
CA ASP A 351 -16.60 -17.80 -4.03
C ASP A 351 -16.31 -18.39 -2.65
N ASP A 352 -15.10 -18.90 -2.41
CA ASP A 352 -14.70 -19.65 -1.21
C ASP A 352 -14.56 -18.82 0.08
N ARG A 353 -14.98 -17.55 0.10
CA ARG A 353 -14.84 -16.60 1.25
C ARG A 353 -13.39 -16.34 1.70
N ILE A 354 -12.41 -16.94 1.02
CA ILE A 354 -10.98 -16.71 1.18
C ILE A 354 -10.52 -15.94 -0.06
N MET A 355 -10.93 -14.68 -0.17
CA MET A 355 -10.35 -13.83 -1.19
C MET A 355 -9.00 -13.35 -0.67
N ALA A 356 -7.92 -14.00 -1.09
CA ALA A 356 -6.66 -13.27 -1.23
C ALA A 356 -6.93 -12.24 -2.33
N GLN A 357 -6.81 -10.93 -2.08
CA GLN A 357 -6.91 -9.92 -3.14
C GLN A 357 -5.49 -9.58 -3.64
N PRO A 358 -4.88 -10.41 -4.52
CA PRO A 358 -3.55 -10.13 -5.05
C PRO A 358 -3.56 -8.96 -6.03
N LEU A 359 -4.71 -8.64 -6.64
CA LEU A 359 -4.82 -7.62 -7.68
C LEU A 359 -4.46 -6.21 -7.19
N GLY A 360 -4.75 -5.87 -5.93
CA GLY A 360 -4.44 -4.53 -5.40
C GLY A 360 -2.94 -4.20 -5.32
N VAL A 361 -2.07 -5.21 -5.47
CA VAL A 361 -0.61 -5.08 -5.41
C VAL A 361 -0.03 -4.57 -6.73
N LEU A 362 -0.66 -4.88 -7.86
CA LEU A 362 -0.04 -4.78 -9.18
C LEU A 362 -0.38 -3.48 -9.88
N ASP A 363 0.51 -3.05 -10.78
CA ASP A 363 0.20 -1.99 -11.74
C ASP A 363 -0.70 -2.55 -12.85
N LEU A 364 -1.98 -2.79 -12.53
CA LEU A 364 -3.01 -3.08 -13.52
C LEU A 364 -3.50 -1.77 -14.13
N LEU A 365 -3.22 -1.54 -15.41
CA LEU A 365 -3.48 -0.27 -16.09
C LEU A 365 -4.32 -0.49 -17.34
N ALA A 366 -5.41 0.27 -17.50
CA ALA A 366 -6.12 0.42 -18.76
C ALA A 366 -5.59 1.68 -19.45
N LEU A 367 -5.08 1.53 -20.67
CA LEU A 367 -4.59 2.66 -21.44
C LEU A 367 -5.77 3.50 -21.95
N LYS A 368 -5.72 4.79 -21.64
CA LYS A 368 -6.52 5.80 -22.33
C LYS A 368 -5.70 6.42 -23.46
N ASP A 369 -6.42 6.93 -24.45
CA ASP A 369 -5.83 7.70 -25.55
C ASP A 369 -5.10 8.97 -25.07
#